data_AF-A0A354RC88-F1
#
_entry.id   AF-A0A354RC88-F1
#
_cell.length_a   1.000
_cell.length_b   1.000
_cell.length_c   1.000
_cell.angle_alpha   90.00
_cell.angle_beta   90.00
_cell.angle_gamma   90.00
#
_symmetry.space_group_name_H-M   'P 1'
#
loop_
_entity.id
_entity.type
_entity.pdbx_description
1 polymer ?
#
loop_
_entity_poly.entity_id
_entity_poly.type
_entity_poly.pdbx_seq_one_letter_code
_entity_poly.pdbx_strand_id
1 'polypeptide(L)'
;FDESSQEIVVHFLDHSRRLIETTRISVKNSQYEKLLQALDPWVTNQDKSIDALALQVFMEQLELGNSYEEGVNLALQKAILFARSFLTEVNLSSSLPSANTWKASNLVQEFSENPYAYEFGMMLARYGALGDKSSNNEKDSVVDIGLRIIDLLGGREKLNDQNHLNEILQQSAKPGDSFNGLVLDGELLGTRSANLSEEDAENLDLQVDRVVGLLGANVNISANAELDPSTLAESDTTQVFAIAAAKDVMIKGDLDFKNSQDSDQAIAIGAADDIHFRSKSVYDYFDSEFAGKYLDSVSDPIFLSESPHQPAQSPTPITITNNGSDFGIGSYDRLELIDLDISTKGNLAIGSLDELKILSTRFDESKEFSNENLESVLDLNTLSAGTDGQDDRVFLYAHNRIAANGLGFGKDVREIYMDAITIDLKNVKFPDASQVLLKSKDGYPTFGESARQIGKVNFIKNVYHGKDALNQSFFSNDPTMRNSNKSVDGTSAVRIRPH
;
A
#
# COMPACT_ATOMS: atom_id res chain seq x y z
N PHE A 1 37.27 -10.28 -3.63
CA PHE A 1 37.30 -10.41 -5.10
C PHE A 1 38.74 -10.53 -5.55
N ASP A 2 39.06 -11.52 -6.37
CA ASP A 2 40.35 -11.69 -7.02
C ASP A 2 40.21 -11.28 -8.50
N GLU A 3 40.75 -10.12 -8.84
CA GLU A 3 40.70 -9.54 -10.19
C GLU A 3 41.37 -10.42 -11.24
N SER A 4 42.39 -11.20 -10.85
CA SER A 4 43.17 -12.00 -11.80
C SER A 4 42.41 -13.24 -12.26
N SER A 5 41.68 -13.87 -11.34
CA SER A 5 40.86 -15.06 -11.60
C SER A 5 39.39 -14.71 -11.89
N GLN A 6 38.97 -13.47 -11.62
CA GLN A 6 37.56 -13.04 -11.67
C GLN A 6 36.67 -13.91 -10.76
N GLU A 7 37.14 -14.14 -9.53
CA GLU A 7 36.46 -14.98 -8.54
C GLU A 7 36.22 -14.21 -7.23
N ILE A 8 35.08 -14.48 -6.60
CA ILE A 8 34.84 -14.16 -5.19
C ILE A 8 35.44 -15.30 -4.35
N VAL A 9 36.34 -14.92 -3.44
CA VAL A 9 36.95 -15.83 -2.47
C VAL A 9 36.26 -15.60 -1.13
N VAL A 10 35.52 -16.60 -0.66
CA VAL A 10 34.83 -16.60 0.63
C VAL A 10 35.67 -17.39 1.63
N HIS A 11 36.08 -16.74 2.71
CA HIS A 11 36.83 -17.36 3.80
C HIS A 11 35.94 -17.57 5.01
N PHE A 12 35.80 -18.82 5.45
CA PHE A 12 35.06 -19.16 6.65
C PHE A 12 36.01 -19.20 7.84
N LEU A 13 35.72 -18.40 8.86
CA LEU A 13 36.56 -18.26 10.06
C LEU A 13 35.80 -18.77 11.29
N ASP A 14 36.51 -19.40 12.24
CA ASP A 14 35.95 -19.71 13.56
C ASP A 14 35.83 -18.47 14.45
N HIS A 15 35.25 -18.64 15.65
CA HIS A 15 35.12 -17.56 16.65
C HIS A 15 36.47 -16.96 17.09
N SER A 16 37.59 -17.68 16.89
CA SER A 16 38.96 -17.22 17.14
C SER A 16 39.63 -16.62 15.90
N ARG A 17 38.85 -16.35 14.84
CA ARG A 17 39.29 -15.84 13.52
C ARG A 17 40.27 -16.75 12.78
N ARG A 18 40.26 -18.05 13.06
CA ARG A 18 41.08 -19.02 12.33
C ARG A 18 40.35 -19.49 11.10
N LEU A 19 41.06 -19.55 9.97
CA LEU A 19 40.52 -20.07 8.71
C LEU A 19 40.15 -21.55 8.84
N ILE A 20 38.88 -21.85 8.61
CA ILE A 20 38.33 -23.21 8.57
C ILE A 20 38.32 -23.70 7.12
N GLU A 21 37.75 -22.89 6.23
CA GLU A 21 37.44 -23.29 4.85
C GLU A 21 37.54 -22.09 3.91
N THR A 22 37.77 -22.35 2.62
CA THR A 22 37.73 -21.34 1.57
C THR A 22 36.95 -21.86 0.38
N THR A 23 35.95 -21.09 -0.03
CA THR A 23 35.16 -21.32 -1.24
C THR A 23 35.49 -20.27 -2.29
N ARG A 24 35.60 -20.68 -3.55
CA ARG A 24 35.81 -19.79 -4.70
C ARG A 24 34.62 -19.87 -5.63
N ILE A 25 34.13 -18.71 -6.05
CA ILE A 25 32.94 -18.59 -6.89
C ILE A 25 33.27 -17.64 -8.03
N SER A 26 33.21 -18.12 -9.27
CA SER A 26 33.37 -17.25 -10.44
C SER A 26 32.26 -16.20 -10.47
N VAL A 27 32.59 -14.94 -10.77
CA VAL A 27 31.60 -13.84 -10.88
C VAL A 27 30.49 -14.15 -11.90
N LYS A 28 30.79 -14.95 -12.93
CA LYS A 28 29.84 -15.41 -13.94
C LYS A 28 28.81 -16.44 -13.44
N ASN A 29 28.96 -16.90 -12.20
CA ASN A 29 28.11 -17.91 -11.58
C ASN A 29 27.37 -17.34 -10.37
N SER A 30 26.71 -16.19 -10.59
CA SER A 30 25.97 -15.41 -9.58
C SER A 30 24.57 -15.98 -9.25
N GLN A 31 24.23 -17.18 -9.70
CA GLN A 31 22.91 -17.77 -9.46
C GLN A 31 22.63 -17.90 -7.95
N TYR A 32 21.54 -17.28 -7.48
CA TYR A 32 21.17 -17.19 -6.07
C TYR A 32 21.27 -18.51 -5.32
N GLU A 33 20.70 -19.60 -5.87
CA GLU A 33 20.71 -20.92 -5.23
C GLU A 33 22.11 -21.51 -5.03
N LYS A 34 23.04 -21.20 -5.93
CA LYS A 34 24.43 -21.63 -5.79
C LYS A 34 25.16 -20.82 -4.73
N LEU A 35 24.83 -19.54 -4.61
CA LEU A 35 25.39 -18.68 -3.56
C LEU A 35 24.86 -19.08 -2.19
N LEU A 36 23.57 -19.42 -2.09
CA LEU A 36 23.01 -20.03 -0.90
C LEU A 36 23.78 -21.30 -0.52
N GLN A 37 23.93 -22.26 -1.44
CA GLN A 37 24.69 -23.50 -1.21
C GLN A 37 26.15 -23.24 -0.82
N ALA A 38 26.79 -22.20 -1.37
CA ALA A 38 28.15 -21.85 -1.00
C ALA A 38 28.24 -21.29 0.42
N LEU A 39 27.18 -20.66 0.93
CA LEU A 39 27.08 -20.12 2.30
C LEU A 39 26.43 -21.10 3.30
N ASP A 40 25.77 -22.17 2.84
CA ASP A 40 25.07 -23.19 3.63
C ASP A 40 25.77 -23.62 4.93
N PRO A 41 27.09 -23.93 4.93
CA PRO A 41 27.64 -24.60 6.09
C PRO A 41 27.82 -23.71 7.33
N TRP A 42 27.68 -22.37 7.25
CA TRP A 42 28.20 -21.49 8.31
C TRP A 42 27.41 -20.20 8.62
N VAL A 43 26.25 -19.96 8.01
CA VAL A 43 25.42 -18.75 8.24
C VAL A 43 24.03 -19.14 8.75
N THR A 44 23.46 -18.39 9.70
CA THR A 44 22.07 -18.65 10.16
C THR A 44 21.07 -18.44 9.00
N ASN A 45 19.90 -19.09 9.03
CA ASN A 45 18.97 -19.07 7.90
C ASN A 45 18.53 -17.65 7.47
N GLN A 46 18.38 -16.68 8.40
CA GLN A 46 17.99 -15.31 8.06
C GLN A 46 19.16 -14.47 7.51
N ASP A 47 20.35 -14.57 8.11
CA ASP A 47 21.54 -13.84 7.63
C ASP A 47 21.95 -14.30 6.23
N LYS A 48 21.78 -15.58 5.94
CA LYS A 48 22.24 -16.23 4.72
C LYS A 48 21.53 -15.71 3.46
N SER A 49 20.23 -15.41 3.55
CA SER A 49 19.47 -14.94 2.39
C SER A 49 19.90 -13.54 1.95
N ILE A 50 20.09 -12.61 2.90
CA ILE A 50 20.56 -11.26 2.61
C ILE A 50 22.01 -11.29 2.13
N ASP A 51 22.87 -12.07 2.78
CA ASP A 51 24.29 -12.17 2.42
C ASP A 51 24.48 -12.79 1.00
N ALA A 52 23.72 -13.85 0.67
CA ALA A 52 23.72 -14.45 -0.67
C ALA A 52 23.23 -13.47 -1.73
N LEU A 53 22.20 -12.67 -1.40
CA LEU A 53 21.63 -11.70 -2.32
C LEU A 53 22.59 -10.53 -2.57
N ALA A 54 23.24 -10.04 -1.51
CA ALA A 54 24.27 -9.02 -1.64
C ALA A 54 25.41 -9.53 -2.53
N LEU A 55 25.89 -10.76 -2.30
CA LEU A 55 26.91 -11.38 -3.15
C LEU A 55 26.45 -11.44 -4.61
N GLN A 56 25.21 -11.85 -4.87
CA GLN A 56 24.65 -11.88 -6.21
C GLN A 56 24.71 -10.51 -6.89
N VAL A 57 24.16 -9.48 -6.23
CA VAL A 57 24.10 -8.12 -6.77
C VAL A 57 25.50 -7.63 -7.12
N PHE A 58 26.46 -7.74 -6.19
CA PHE A 58 27.83 -7.28 -6.41
C PHE A 58 28.57 -8.09 -7.48
N MET A 59 28.36 -9.41 -7.56
CA MET A 59 28.97 -10.25 -8.60
C MET A 59 28.51 -9.85 -10.00
N GLU A 60 27.22 -9.55 -10.17
CA GLU A 60 26.68 -9.10 -11.46
C GLU A 60 27.20 -7.71 -11.83
N GLN A 61 27.29 -6.79 -10.86
CA GLN A 61 27.88 -5.47 -11.12
C GLN A 61 29.35 -5.57 -11.53
N LEU A 62 30.12 -6.47 -10.92
CA LEU A 62 31.50 -6.76 -11.32
C LEU A 62 31.58 -7.36 -12.73
N GLU A 63 30.66 -8.27 -13.09
CA GLU A 63 30.58 -8.84 -14.44
C GLU A 63 30.28 -7.77 -15.50
N LEU A 64 29.48 -6.76 -15.14
CA LEU A 64 29.22 -5.57 -15.97
C LEU A 64 30.41 -4.59 -16.04
N GLY A 65 31.51 -4.86 -15.32
CA GLY A 65 32.72 -4.05 -15.33
C GLY A 65 32.73 -2.88 -14.34
N ASN A 66 31.79 -2.84 -13.40
CA ASN A 66 31.81 -1.82 -12.35
C ASN A 66 32.97 -2.07 -11.37
N SER A 67 33.51 -0.99 -10.82
CA SER A 67 34.58 -1.04 -9.82
C SER A 67 34.17 -0.27 -8.56
N TYR A 68 34.85 -0.57 -7.46
CA TYR A 68 34.54 -0.04 -6.14
C TYR A 68 35.81 0.55 -5.54
N GLU A 69 35.85 1.88 -5.37
CA GLU A 69 37.06 2.60 -4.94
C GLU A 69 37.62 2.11 -3.59
N GLU A 70 36.73 1.85 -2.63
CA GLU A 70 37.10 1.31 -1.32
C GLU A 70 37.24 -0.23 -1.30
N GLY A 71 37.04 -0.88 -2.46
CA GLY A 71 37.06 -2.32 -2.63
C GLY A 71 35.71 -3.00 -2.38
N VAL A 72 35.48 -4.08 -3.12
CA VAL A 72 34.22 -4.86 -3.12
C VAL A 72 33.81 -5.31 -1.72
N ASN A 73 34.77 -5.70 -0.88
CA ASN A 73 34.46 -6.26 0.45
C ASN A 73 33.84 -5.19 1.37
N LEU A 74 34.41 -3.99 1.39
CA LEU A 74 33.89 -2.89 2.22
C LEU A 74 32.54 -2.41 1.66
N ALA A 75 32.42 -2.36 0.33
CA ALA A 75 31.18 -2.01 -0.33
C ALA A 75 30.03 -2.97 -0.01
N LEU A 76 30.30 -4.26 -0.14
CA LEU A 76 29.37 -5.34 0.21
C LEU A 76 28.96 -5.26 1.69
N GLN A 77 29.93 -5.07 2.59
CA GLN A 77 29.66 -4.96 4.03
C GLN A 77 28.75 -3.76 4.35
N LYS A 78 29.03 -2.59 3.76
CA LYS A 78 28.22 -1.38 3.92
C LYS A 78 26.79 -1.60 3.41
N ALA A 79 26.63 -2.18 2.22
CA ALA A 79 25.32 -2.47 1.64
C ALA A 79 24.51 -3.48 2.48
N ILE A 80 25.15 -4.56 2.96
CA ILE A 80 24.49 -5.56 3.82
C ILE A 80 24.03 -4.96 5.15
N LEU A 81 24.91 -4.20 5.83
CA LEU A 81 24.57 -3.57 7.12
C LEU A 81 23.37 -2.63 6.97
N PHE A 82 23.35 -1.85 5.89
CA PHE A 82 22.25 -0.95 5.61
C PHE A 82 20.96 -1.72 5.27
N ALA A 83 21.03 -2.69 4.35
CA ALA A 83 19.90 -3.53 3.95
C ALA A 83 19.25 -4.26 5.12
N ARG A 84 20.03 -4.74 6.10
CA ARG A 84 19.49 -5.39 7.31
C ARG A 84 18.56 -4.48 8.10
N SER A 85 18.72 -3.16 8.05
CA SER A 85 17.81 -2.22 8.75
C SER A 85 16.41 -2.15 8.11
N PHE A 86 16.29 -2.55 6.84
CA PHE A 86 15.06 -2.50 6.04
C PHE A 86 14.47 -3.88 5.79
N LEU A 87 15.29 -4.93 5.80
CA LEU A 87 14.92 -6.29 5.40
C LEU A 87 14.70 -7.25 6.59
N THR A 88 14.66 -6.73 7.82
CA THR A 88 14.31 -7.49 9.02
C THR A 88 12.84 -7.30 9.40
N GLU A 89 12.28 -8.29 10.06
CA GLU A 89 10.95 -8.18 10.65
C GLU A 89 10.92 -7.15 11.78
N VAL A 90 9.87 -6.33 11.82
CA VAL A 90 9.61 -5.34 12.87
C VAL A 90 8.32 -5.68 13.58
N ASN A 91 8.34 -5.71 14.92
CA ASN A 91 7.17 -5.97 15.74
C ASN A 91 6.81 -4.71 16.53
N LEU A 92 5.59 -4.22 16.35
CA LEU A 92 5.04 -3.03 17.02
C LEU A 92 4.00 -3.43 18.05
N SER A 93 4.00 -2.73 19.18
CA SER A 93 2.97 -2.82 20.21
C SER A 93 2.57 -1.43 20.67
N SER A 94 3.38 -0.76 21.49
CA SER A 94 3.09 0.61 21.95
C SER A 94 4.30 1.54 21.91
N SER A 95 5.29 1.22 21.08
CA SER A 95 6.50 2.02 20.94
C SER A 95 7.02 1.95 19.50
N LEU A 96 7.60 3.06 19.05
CA LEU A 96 8.28 3.16 17.76
C LEU A 96 9.78 2.85 17.94
N PRO A 97 10.30 1.71 17.45
CA PRO A 97 11.70 1.35 17.58
C PRO A 97 12.60 2.31 16.79
N SER A 98 13.51 3.00 17.47
CA SER A 98 14.45 3.94 16.85
C SER A 98 15.38 3.30 15.82
N ALA A 99 15.73 2.01 16.01
CA ALA A 99 16.58 1.26 15.09
C ALA A 99 15.98 1.09 13.69
N ASN A 100 14.65 1.19 13.57
CA ASN A 100 13.91 1.03 12.31
C ASN A 100 13.22 2.31 11.88
N THR A 101 13.41 3.41 12.61
CA THR A 101 12.77 4.71 12.34
C THR A 101 13.77 5.66 11.70
N TRP A 102 13.51 6.04 10.46
CA TRP A 102 14.43 6.81 9.61
C TRP A 102 13.79 8.13 9.18
N LYS A 103 14.57 9.22 9.19
CA LYS A 103 14.20 10.47 8.52
C LYS A 103 14.68 10.41 7.07
N ALA A 104 13.89 10.87 6.12
CA ALA A 104 14.30 10.92 4.71
C ALA A 104 15.60 11.72 4.50
N SER A 105 15.80 12.80 5.27
CA SER A 105 17.03 13.59 5.27
C SER A 105 18.28 12.80 5.68
N ASN A 106 18.14 11.81 6.58
CA ASN A 106 19.24 10.93 6.95
C ASN A 106 19.68 10.07 5.74
N LEU A 107 18.75 9.66 4.87
CA LEU A 107 19.05 8.85 3.70
C LEU A 107 19.92 9.61 2.68
N VAL A 108 19.73 10.93 2.55
CA VAL A 108 20.60 11.76 1.69
C VAL A 108 22.04 11.70 2.16
N GLN A 109 22.26 11.91 3.46
CA GLN A 109 23.60 11.86 4.03
C GLN A 109 24.19 10.45 3.87
N GLU A 110 23.43 9.41 4.24
CA GLU A 110 23.87 8.02 4.10
C GLU A 110 24.28 7.71 2.66
N PHE A 111 23.46 8.01 1.66
CA PHE A 111 23.79 7.70 0.26
C PHE A 111 24.89 8.58 -0.34
N SER A 112 25.08 9.79 0.18
CA SER A 112 26.23 10.63 -0.21
C SER A 112 27.56 10.15 0.38
N GLU A 113 27.54 9.58 1.59
CA GLU A 113 28.73 9.04 2.27
C GLU A 113 28.97 7.55 1.94
N ASN A 114 27.95 6.87 1.42
CA ASN A 114 27.95 5.46 1.07
C ASN A 114 27.37 5.27 -0.34
N PRO A 115 28.20 5.25 -1.40
CA PRO A 115 27.76 5.33 -2.80
C PRO A 115 27.07 4.05 -3.33
N TYR A 116 26.67 3.13 -2.46
CA TYR A 116 26.05 1.84 -2.81
C TYR A 116 24.53 1.85 -2.69
N ALA A 117 23.91 3.04 -2.78
CA ALA A 117 22.46 3.22 -2.81
C ALA A 117 21.80 2.40 -3.93
N TYR A 118 22.47 2.32 -5.09
CA TYR A 118 22.02 1.52 -6.23
C TYR A 118 22.01 0.02 -5.90
N GLU A 119 23.11 -0.53 -5.38
CA GLU A 119 23.17 -1.93 -4.96
C GLU A 119 22.17 -2.24 -3.84
N PHE A 120 22.01 -1.33 -2.89
CA PHE A 120 20.98 -1.44 -1.85
C PHE A 120 19.57 -1.54 -2.46
N GLY A 121 19.22 -0.65 -3.39
CA GLY A 121 17.93 -0.71 -4.08
C GLY A 121 17.73 -2.03 -4.83
N MET A 122 18.77 -2.52 -5.53
CA MET A 122 18.73 -3.83 -6.20
C MET A 122 18.53 -4.98 -5.20
N MET A 123 19.18 -4.91 -4.03
CA MET A 123 19.00 -5.89 -2.97
C MET A 123 17.57 -5.86 -2.44
N LEU A 124 16.98 -4.69 -2.21
CA LEU A 124 15.57 -4.59 -1.82
C LEU A 124 14.68 -5.27 -2.87
N ALA A 125 14.77 -4.82 -4.13
CA ALA A 125 13.95 -5.32 -5.23
C ALA A 125 13.99 -6.86 -5.34
N ARG A 126 15.19 -7.45 -5.22
CA ARG A 126 15.39 -8.91 -5.32
C ARG A 126 15.06 -9.71 -4.07
N TYR A 127 15.04 -9.06 -2.90
CA TYR A 127 14.59 -9.72 -1.67
C TYR A 127 13.06 -9.94 -1.65
N GLY A 128 12.37 -9.50 -2.70
CA GLY A 128 10.92 -9.44 -2.75
C GLY A 128 10.39 -8.27 -1.94
N ALA A 129 11.15 -7.17 -1.84
CA ALA A 129 10.72 -5.96 -1.14
C ALA A 129 9.61 -5.17 -1.86
N LEU A 130 9.09 -5.73 -2.95
CA LEU A 130 7.99 -5.20 -3.76
C LEU A 130 6.98 -6.33 -4.08
N GLY A 131 6.93 -7.35 -3.21
CA GLY A 131 6.01 -8.49 -3.28
C GLY A 131 6.58 -9.76 -3.89
N ASP A 132 5.84 -10.88 -3.73
CA ASP A 132 6.21 -12.19 -4.27
C ASP A 132 5.53 -12.48 -5.65
N LYS A 133 4.82 -11.50 -6.25
CA LYS A 133 4.10 -11.68 -7.51
C LYS A 133 5.05 -11.91 -8.70
N SER A 134 5.21 -13.19 -9.05
CA SER A 134 5.63 -13.66 -10.37
C SER A 134 4.55 -13.34 -11.41
N SER A 135 4.55 -12.15 -12.00
CA SER A 135 3.82 -11.98 -13.26
C SER A 135 4.49 -12.85 -14.32
N ASN A 136 3.70 -13.60 -15.11
CA ASN A 136 4.22 -14.42 -16.20
C ASN A 136 4.78 -13.58 -17.38
N ASN A 137 4.76 -12.25 -17.26
CA ASN A 137 5.34 -11.31 -18.18
C ASN A 137 6.60 -10.74 -17.54
N GLU A 138 7.79 -11.05 -18.07
CA GLU A 138 9.07 -10.60 -17.51
C GLU A 138 9.11 -9.07 -17.24
N LYS A 139 8.46 -8.26 -18.09
CA LYS A 139 8.39 -6.79 -18.02
C LYS A 139 7.61 -6.21 -16.83
N ASP A 140 6.77 -7.02 -16.18
CA ASP A 140 5.96 -6.62 -15.02
C ASP A 140 6.41 -7.42 -13.78
N SER A 141 7.63 -7.94 -13.78
CA SER A 141 8.17 -8.59 -12.59
C SER A 141 8.41 -7.56 -11.50
N VAL A 142 8.25 -7.97 -10.24
CA VAL A 142 8.53 -7.14 -9.06
C VAL A 142 9.94 -6.53 -9.10
N VAL A 143 10.91 -7.28 -9.62
CA VAL A 143 12.29 -6.82 -9.79
C VAL A 143 12.37 -5.70 -10.82
N ASP A 144 11.66 -5.81 -11.94
CA ASP A 144 11.63 -4.78 -12.99
C ASP A 144 11.00 -3.48 -12.48
N ILE A 145 9.97 -3.57 -11.63
CA ILE A 145 9.37 -2.40 -10.98
C ILE A 145 10.35 -1.72 -10.04
N GLY A 146 11.05 -2.50 -9.21
CA GLY A 146 12.12 -1.97 -8.36
C GLY A 146 13.22 -1.29 -9.17
N LEU A 147 13.63 -1.87 -10.30
CA LEU A 147 14.61 -1.27 -11.20
C LEU A 147 14.08 0.02 -11.86
N ARG A 148 12.82 0.04 -12.29
CA ARG A 148 12.16 1.26 -12.83
C ARG A 148 12.13 2.39 -11.80
N ILE A 149 11.83 2.07 -10.53
CA ILE A 149 11.86 3.05 -9.43
C ILE A 149 13.29 3.56 -9.21
N ILE A 150 14.28 2.67 -9.19
CA ILE A 150 15.70 3.04 -9.04
C ILE A 150 16.15 3.96 -10.18
N ASP A 151 15.79 3.65 -11.43
CA ASP A 151 16.14 4.45 -12.60
C ASP A 151 15.45 5.83 -12.57
N LEU A 152 14.18 5.87 -12.17
CA LEU A 152 13.41 7.11 -11.99
C LEU A 152 14.07 8.03 -10.95
N LEU A 153 14.57 7.46 -9.85
CA LEU A 153 15.23 8.20 -8.78
C LEU A 153 16.66 8.66 -9.11
N GLY A 154 17.23 8.24 -10.25
CA GLY A 154 18.57 8.68 -10.66
C GLY A 154 19.49 7.58 -11.16
N GLY A 155 19.11 6.31 -10.98
CA GLY A 155 19.94 5.17 -11.31
C GLY A 155 21.30 5.18 -10.61
N ARG A 156 22.25 4.39 -11.12
CA ARG A 156 23.58 4.23 -10.49
C ARG A 156 24.37 5.54 -10.39
N GLU A 157 24.26 6.41 -11.39
CA GLU A 157 25.10 7.60 -11.52
C GLU A 157 24.70 8.74 -10.60
N LYS A 158 23.42 8.89 -10.27
CA LYS A 158 22.92 10.04 -9.51
C LYS A 158 22.46 9.72 -8.09
N LEU A 159 22.25 8.45 -7.77
CA LEU A 159 21.86 8.05 -6.41
C LEU A 159 22.98 8.21 -5.37
N ASN A 160 24.20 8.52 -5.79
CA ASN A 160 25.31 8.92 -4.90
C ASN A 160 25.55 10.44 -4.88
N ASP A 161 24.79 11.23 -5.65
CA ASP A 161 24.94 12.68 -5.70
C ASP A 161 24.01 13.35 -4.68
N GLN A 162 24.61 13.93 -3.64
CA GLN A 162 23.90 14.61 -2.57
C GLN A 162 23.01 15.76 -3.09
N ASN A 163 23.44 16.48 -4.13
CA ASN A 163 22.65 17.59 -4.67
C ASN A 163 21.40 17.06 -5.37
N HIS A 164 21.55 16.02 -6.20
CA HIS A 164 20.44 15.36 -6.88
C HIS A 164 19.43 14.77 -5.88
N LEU A 165 19.91 14.10 -4.82
CA LEU A 165 19.04 13.55 -3.78
C LEU A 165 18.29 14.66 -3.02
N ASN A 166 18.95 15.77 -2.70
CA ASN A 166 18.29 16.93 -2.07
C ASN A 166 17.24 17.56 -2.99
N GLU A 167 17.53 17.66 -4.30
CA GLU A 167 16.58 18.16 -5.28
C GLU A 167 15.34 17.26 -5.38
N ILE A 168 15.49 15.94 -5.44
CA ILE A 168 14.36 15.01 -5.47
C ILE A 168 13.53 15.07 -4.18
N LEU A 169 14.16 15.12 -3.00
CA LEU A 169 13.43 15.17 -1.74
C LEU A 169 12.56 16.43 -1.58
N GLN A 170 12.94 17.53 -2.23
CA GLN A 170 12.18 18.78 -2.22
C GLN A 170 11.12 18.84 -3.32
N GLN A 171 11.14 17.92 -4.28
CA GLN A 171 10.16 17.86 -5.34
C GLN A 171 8.92 17.09 -4.85
N SER A 172 7.73 17.68 -5.05
CA SER A 172 6.49 16.92 -4.96
C SER A 172 6.50 15.86 -6.06
N ALA A 173 6.22 14.61 -5.71
CA ALA A 173 6.08 13.53 -6.68
C ALA A 173 4.63 13.39 -7.13
N LYS A 174 4.31 13.82 -8.36
CA LYS A 174 2.98 13.63 -8.95
C LYS A 174 3.07 12.72 -10.19
N PRO A 175 2.13 11.77 -10.37
CA PRO A 175 2.03 11.00 -11.60
C PRO A 175 2.02 11.89 -12.84
N GLY A 176 2.92 11.63 -13.80
CA GLY A 176 3.12 12.46 -14.99
C GLY A 176 4.32 13.41 -14.91
N ASP A 177 4.84 13.68 -13.72
CA ASP A 177 6.06 14.50 -13.56
C ASP A 177 7.30 13.74 -14.05
N SER A 178 8.36 14.47 -14.41
CA SER A 178 9.60 13.85 -14.84
C SER A 178 10.68 13.88 -13.75
N PHE A 179 11.20 12.69 -13.44
CA PHE A 179 12.35 12.49 -12.57
C PHE A 179 13.45 11.80 -13.37
N ASN A 180 14.67 12.35 -13.31
CA ASN A 180 15.81 11.84 -14.09
C ASN A 180 15.51 11.70 -15.62
N GLY A 181 14.63 12.53 -16.17
CA GLY A 181 14.22 12.46 -17.58
C GLY A 181 13.28 11.30 -17.92
N LEU A 182 12.83 10.54 -16.92
CA LEU A 182 11.78 9.53 -17.02
C LEU A 182 10.49 10.09 -16.43
N VAL A 183 9.33 9.66 -16.94
CA VAL A 183 8.03 10.08 -16.41
C VAL A 183 7.65 9.15 -15.26
N LEU A 184 7.25 9.72 -14.13
CA LEU A 184 6.64 8.98 -13.03
C LEU A 184 5.30 8.45 -13.49
N ASP A 185 5.30 7.17 -13.83
CA ASP A 185 4.10 6.43 -14.20
C ASP A 185 3.24 6.22 -12.95
N GLY A 186 1.99 6.68 -12.98
CA GLY A 186 1.08 6.49 -11.85
C GLY A 186 0.89 5.01 -11.51
N GLU A 187 0.97 4.13 -12.51
CA GLU A 187 0.85 2.68 -12.31
C GLU A 187 1.97 2.14 -11.40
N LEU A 188 3.15 2.77 -11.35
CA LEU A 188 4.22 2.39 -10.41
C LEU A 188 3.87 2.68 -8.95
N LEU A 189 2.98 3.65 -8.69
CA LEU A 189 2.61 4.09 -7.34
C LEU A 189 1.20 3.65 -6.92
N GLY A 190 0.49 2.88 -7.74
CA GLY A 190 -0.91 2.58 -7.42
C GLY A 190 -1.82 3.76 -7.60
N THR A 191 -1.58 4.54 -8.63
CA THR A 191 -2.40 5.70 -8.96
C THR A 191 -2.67 5.71 -10.46
N ARG A 192 -3.84 6.17 -10.88
CA ARG A 192 -4.05 6.54 -12.29
C ARG A 192 -3.62 7.98 -12.45
N SER A 193 -3.06 8.35 -13.60
CA SER A 193 -2.83 9.76 -13.92
C SER A 193 -4.14 10.53 -13.72
N ALA A 194 -4.18 11.36 -12.69
CA ALA A 194 -5.34 12.18 -12.41
C ALA A 194 -5.22 13.44 -13.29
N ASN A 195 -6.11 13.59 -14.27
CA ASN A 195 -6.32 14.87 -14.95
C ASN A 195 -7.04 15.80 -13.97
N LEU A 196 -6.29 16.33 -13.00
CA LEU A 196 -6.76 17.31 -12.03
C LEU A 196 -6.85 18.67 -12.72
N SER A 197 -7.84 19.47 -12.35
CA SER A 197 -7.79 20.90 -12.68
C SER A 197 -6.61 21.56 -11.95
N GLU A 198 -6.14 22.72 -12.39
CA GLU A 198 -5.06 23.44 -11.68
C GLU A 198 -5.44 23.71 -10.22
N GLU A 199 -6.70 24.06 -9.95
CA GLU A 199 -7.24 24.28 -8.61
C GLU A 199 -7.26 22.99 -7.77
N ASP A 200 -7.70 21.86 -8.33
CA ASP A 200 -7.69 20.56 -7.63
C ASP A 200 -6.25 20.07 -7.39
N ALA A 201 -5.33 20.34 -8.31
CA ALA A 201 -3.93 19.97 -8.21
C ALA A 201 -3.17 20.79 -7.14
N GLU A 202 -3.52 22.06 -6.96
CA GLU A 202 -3.05 22.90 -5.85
C GLU A 202 -3.63 22.42 -4.51
N ASN A 203 -4.90 22.05 -4.46
CA ASN A 203 -5.55 21.51 -3.25
C ASN A 203 -5.06 20.10 -2.84
N LEU A 204 -4.32 19.44 -3.73
CA LEU A 204 -3.67 18.15 -3.49
C LEU A 204 -2.14 18.29 -3.40
N ASP A 205 -1.61 19.52 -3.47
CA ASP A 205 -0.19 19.80 -3.27
C ASP A 205 0.15 19.72 -1.79
N LEU A 206 0.80 18.64 -1.38
CA LEU A 206 1.28 18.44 -0.01
C LEU A 206 2.72 18.97 0.09
N GLN A 207 2.88 20.16 0.67
CA GLN A 207 4.18 20.60 1.15
C GLN A 207 4.51 19.87 2.45
N VAL A 208 5.36 18.86 2.35
CA VAL A 208 5.82 18.07 3.49
C VAL A 208 7.21 18.56 3.89
N ASP A 209 7.35 19.09 5.10
CA ASP A 209 8.65 19.50 5.63
C ASP A 209 9.53 18.29 5.92
N ARG A 210 8.90 17.18 6.32
CA ARG A 210 9.62 16.00 6.80
C ARG A 210 8.86 14.69 6.59
N VAL A 211 9.58 13.70 6.08
CA VAL A 211 9.12 12.30 6.04
C VAL A 211 9.91 11.47 7.06
N VAL A 212 9.19 10.73 7.89
CA VAL A 212 9.74 9.76 8.85
C VAL A 212 9.14 8.40 8.55
N GLY A 213 9.98 7.40 8.28
CA GLY A 213 9.56 6.04 7.97
C GLY A 213 9.97 5.05 9.05
N LEU A 214 9.04 4.23 9.52
CA LEU A 214 9.34 2.97 10.18
C LEU A 214 9.38 1.87 9.13
N LEU A 215 10.55 1.23 9.00
CA LEU A 215 10.87 0.37 7.86
C LEU A 215 11.19 -1.06 8.31
N GLY A 216 10.67 -2.04 7.59
CA GLY A 216 10.93 -3.46 7.84
C GLY A 216 10.58 -4.35 6.65
N ALA A 217 11.06 -5.61 6.68
CA ALA A 217 10.63 -6.61 5.70
C ALA A 217 9.16 -6.93 5.91
N ASN A 218 8.82 -7.43 7.09
CA ASN A 218 7.44 -7.55 7.54
C ASN A 218 7.25 -6.61 8.73
N VAL A 219 6.12 -5.92 8.79
CA VAL A 219 5.76 -5.12 9.97
C VAL A 219 4.53 -5.73 10.64
N ASN A 220 4.73 -6.29 11.83
CA ASN A 220 3.70 -6.93 12.63
C ASN A 220 3.23 -5.98 13.74
N ILE A 221 2.00 -5.47 13.63
CA ILE A 221 1.37 -4.61 14.63
C ILE A 221 0.49 -5.47 15.54
N SER A 222 0.81 -5.45 16.84
CA SER A 222 0.07 -6.20 17.87
C SER A 222 -1.35 -5.67 18.03
N ALA A 223 -2.27 -6.52 18.49
CA ALA A 223 -3.63 -6.09 18.78
C ALA A 223 -3.65 -5.06 19.94
N ASN A 224 -4.49 -4.04 19.81
CA ASN A 224 -4.59 -2.90 20.74
C ASN A 224 -3.29 -2.08 20.80
N ALA A 225 -2.61 -1.96 19.66
CA ALA A 225 -1.41 -1.14 19.58
C ALA A 225 -1.76 0.35 19.71
N GLU A 226 -0.95 1.09 20.47
CA GLU A 226 -1.06 2.53 20.64
C GLU A 226 0.25 3.17 20.23
N LEU A 227 0.30 3.79 19.05
CA LEU A 227 1.51 4.39 18.50
C LEU A 227 1.37 5.90 18.54
N ASP A 228 2.41 6.63 18.94
CA ASP A 228 2.38 8.10 18.98
C ASP A 228 3.49 8.72 18.14
N PRO A 229 3.31 8.80 16.80
CA PRO A 229 4.31 9.40 15.91
C PRO A 229 4.54 10.89 16.14
N SER A 230 3.62 11.59 16.81
CA SER A 230 3.77 13.04 17.08
C SER A 230 4.94 13.33 18.00
N THR A 231 5.38 12.34 18.79
CA THR A 231 6.59 12.42 19.62
C THR A 231 7.89 12.51 18.81
N LEU A 232 7.84 12.19 17.51
CA LEU A 232 8.96 12.30 16.59
C LEU A 232 8.96 13.62 15.80
N ALA A 233 7.83 14.34 15.81
CA ALA A 233 7.69 15.62 15.12
C ALA A 233 8.58 16.67 15.77
N GLU A 234 9.08 17.59 14.94
CA GLU A 234 9.73 18.82 15.42
C GLU A 234 8.68 19.93 15.46
N SER A 235 8.88 20.95 16.30
CA SER A 235 7.92 22.06 16.41
C SER A 235 7.76 22.76 15.07
N ASP A 236 6.51 23.08 14.71
CA ASP A 236 6.15 23.84 13.49
C ASP A 236 6.49 23.15 12.15
N THR A 237 6.61 21.81 12.11
CA THR A 237 6.84 21.05 10.86
C THR A 237 5.63 20.20 10.46
N THR A 238 5.25 20.24 9.19
CA THR A 238 4.30 19.32 8.57
C THR A 238 5.01 17.99 8.29
N GLN A 239 4.54 16.90 8.92
CA GLN A 239 5.23 15.61 8.86
C GLN A 239 4.37 14.51 8.23
N VAL A 240 4.98 13.64 7.43
CA VAL A 240 4.41 12.32 7.11
C VAL A 240 5.13 11.27 7.93
N PHE A 241 4.39 10.52 8.75
CA PHE A 241 4.89 9.31 9.37
C PHE A 241 4.41 8.08 8.60
N ALA A 242 5.33 7.32 8.03
CA ALA A 242 5.04 6.13 7.26
C ALA A 242 5.42 4.86 8.03
N ILE A 243 4.55 3.86 8.05
CA ILE A 243 4.92 2.47 8.30
C ILE A 243 5.04 1.82 6.92
N ALA A 244 6.26 1.46 6.51
CA ALA A 244 6.51 0.85 5.21
C ALA A 244 7.12 -0.53 5.36
N ALA A 245 6.39 -1.54 4.88
CA ALA A 245 6.89 -2.90 4.77
C ALA A 245 7.34 -3.18 3.34
N ALA A 246 8.53 -3.75 3.22
CA ALA A 246 9.03 -4.31 1.97
C ALA A 246 8.22 -5.57 1.54
N LYS A 247 7.58 -6.26 2.47
CA LYS A 247 6.66 -7.36 2.19
C LYS A 247 5.31 -7.00 2.79
N ASP A 248 4.95 -7.66 3.89
CA ASP A 248 3.62 -7.56 4.45
C ASP A 248 3.56 -6.60 5.65
N VAL A 249 2.42 -5.93 5.78
CA VAL A 249 1.98 -5.38 7.09
C VAL A 249 0.89 -6.29 7.65
N MET A 250 1.02 -6.68 8.92
CA MET A 250 0.01 -7.46 9.64
C MET A 250 -0.53 -6.63 10.82
N ILE A 251 -1.82 -6.29 10.78
CA ILE A 251 -2.49 -5.57 11.88
C ILE A 251 -3.41 -6.55 12.61
N LYS A 252 -2.98 -7.03 13.78
CA LYS A 252 -3.62 -8.16 14.47
C LYS A 252 -4.95 -7.81 15.16
N GLY A 253 -5.24 -6.53 15.37
CA GLY A 253 -6.41 -6.06 16.09
C GLY A 253 -6.49 -4.54 16.04
N ASP A 254 -7.18 -3.95 17.01
CA ASP A 254 -7.34 -2.49 17.09
C ASP A 254 -6.00 -1.75 17.10
N LEU A 255 -5.96 -0.60 16.44
CA LEU A 255 -4.77 0.25 16.31
C LEU A 255 -5.17 1.72 16.51
N ASP A 256 -4.51 2.38 17.44
CA ASP A 256 -4.68 3.81 17.71
C ASP A 256 -3.38 4.57 17.46
N PHE A 257 -3.42 5.48 16.48
CA PHE A 257 -2.38 6.49 16.26
C PHE A 257 -2.72 7.74 17.07
N LYS A 258 -1.97 7.95 18.14
CA LYS A 258 -2.07 9.15 18.98
C LYS A 258 -1.38 10.33 18.32
N ASN A 259 -1.84 11.51 18.73
CA ASN A 259 -1.26 12.79 18.38
C ASN A 259 -1.14 13.64 19.66
N SER A 260 -0.34 13.17 20.63
CA SER A 260 -0.27 13.82 21.95
C SER A 260 0.39 15.19 21.92
N GLN A 261 1.20 15.47 20.90
CA GLN A 261 1.86 16.76 20.71
C GLN A 261 1.06 17.74 19.84
N ASP A 262 -0.15 17.37 19.40
CA ASP A 262 -0.99 18.19 18.50
C ASP A 262 -0.22 18.63 17.23
N SER A 263 0.62 17.73 16.71
CA SER A 263 1.42 18.00 15.51
C SER A 263 0.57 17.89 14.25
N ASP A 264 0.91 18.68 13.23
CA ASP A 264 0.38 18.50 11.88
C ASP A 264 1.08 17.30 11.22
N GLN A 265 0.44 16.14 11.32
CA GLN A 265 0.99 14.89 10.83
C GLN A 265 -0.03 14.07 10.05
N ALA A 266 0.40 13.62 8.87
CA ALA A 266 -0.27 12.57 8.13
C ALA A 266 0.36 11.20 8.47
N ILE A 267 -0.47 10.17 8.54
CA ILE A 267 -0.03 8.79 8.75
C ILE A 267 -0.20 8.01 7.46
N ALA A 268 0.80 7.23 7.08
CA ALA A 268 0.72 6.31 5.93
C ALA A 268 1.12 4.90 6.35
N ILE A 269 0.37 3.89 5.89
CA ILE A 269 0.76 2.48 6.01
C ILE A 269 0.85 1.90 4.60
N GLY A 270 2.05 1.48 4.22
CA GLY A 270 2.33 0.87 2.91
C GLY A 270 2.90 -0.52 3.08
N ALA A 271 2.36 -1.49 2.35
CA ALA A 271 2.99 -2.77 2.12
C ALA A 271 3.29 -2.92 0.64
N ALA A 272 4.49 -3.39 0.34
CA ALA A 272 4.88 -3.68 -1.02
C ALA A 272 4.41 -5.07 -1.49
N ASP A 273 3.80 -5.86 -0.61
CA ASP A 273 3.02 -7.05 -0.95
C ASP A 273 1.56 -6.86 -0.45
N ASP A 274 1.17 -7.54 0.63
CA ASP A 274 -0.17 -7.46 1.21
C ASP A 274 -0.22 -6.66 2.52
N ILE A 275 -1.36 -6.02 2.77
CA ILE A 275 -1.74 -5.63 4.14
C ILE A 275 -2.82 -6.59 4.62
N HIS A 276 -2.52 -7.28 5.72
CA HIS A 276 -3.41 -8.23 6.35
C HIS A 276 -3.97 -7.69 7.67
N PHE A 277 -5.22 -8.06 7.93
CA PHE A 277 -5.89 -7.80 9.20
C PHE A 277 -6.18 -9.13 9.90
N ARG A 278 -5.88 -9.22 11.20
CA ARG A 278 -5.99 -10.43 12.05
C ARG A 278 -4.96 -11.51 11.71
N SER A 279 -5.01 -12.01 10.48
CA SER A 279 -4.11 -13.05 9.98
C SER A 279 -3.96 -12.99 8.45
N LYS A 280 -3.04 -13.80 7.92
CA LYS A 280 -2.80 -13.89 6.47
C LYS A 280 -3.91 -14.62 5.71
N SER A 281 -4.73 -15.41 6.41
CA SER A 281 -5.69 -16.29 5.79
C SER A 281 -7.09 -16.09 6.36
N VAL A 282 -8.06 -15.81 5.49
CA VAL A 282 -9.47 -15.71 5.86
C VAL A 282 -10.01 -16.98 6.54
N TYR A 283 -9.41 -18.16 6.29
CA TYR A 283 -9.76 -19.42 6.96
C TYR A 283 -9.42 -19.45 8.45
N ASP A 284 -8.58 -18.54 8.94
CA ASP A 284 -8.26 -18.48 10.37
C ASP A 284 -9.40 -17.85 11.18
N TYR A 285 -10.31 -17.12 10.52
CA TYR A 285 -11.40 -16.38 11.17
C TYR A 285 -12.76 -16.50 10.49
N PHE A 286 -12.88 -17.35 9.46
CA PHE A 286 -14.14 -17.81 8.88
C PHE A 286 -14.19 -19.34 8.81
N ASP A 287 -15.40 -19.90 8.79
CA ASP A 287 -15.57 -21.32 8.52
C ASP A 287 -15.16 -21.67 7.08
N SER A 288 -14.62 -22.89 6.89
CA SER A 288 -14.00 -23.29 5.62
C SER A 288 -14.99 -23.36 4.45
N GLU A 289 -16.26 -23.67 4.74
CA GLU A 289 -17.31 -23.68 3.72
C GLU A 289 -17.59 -22.25 3.24
N PHE A 290 -17.76 -21.31 4.18
CA PHE A 290 -18.01 -19.92 3.84
C PHE A 290 -16.84 -19.29 3.09
N ALA A 291 -15.62 -19.42 3.63
CA ALA A 291 -14.41 -18.87 3.03
C ALA A 291 -14.21 -19.40 1.61
N GLY A 292 -14.24 -20.72 1.40
CA GLY A 292 -13.99 -21.31 0.08
C GLY A 292 -15.10 -21.04 -0.94
N LYS A 293 -16.37 -21.00 -0.51
CA LYS A 293 -17.51 -20.84 -1.43
C LYS A 293 -17.82 -19.38 -1.74
N TYR A 294 -17.57 -18.47 -0.81
CA TYR A 294 -18.03 -17.09 -0.90
C TYR A 294 -16.92 -16.04 -0.93
N LEU A 295 -15.77 -16.26 -0.29
CA LEU A 295 -14.67 -15.28 -0.24
C LEU A 295 -13.56 -15.57 -1.26
N ASP A 296 -13.09 -16.81 -1.31
CA ASP A 296 -12.00 -17.27 -2.20
C ASP A 296 -12.50 -17.84 -3.53
N SER A 297 -13.81 -17.81 -3.76
CA SER A 297 -14.38 -18.28 -5.01
C SER A 297 -14.08 -17.32 -6.16
N VAL A 298 -13.68 -17.88 -7.31
CA VAL A 298 -13.47 -17.13 -8.56
C VAL A 298 -14.76 -16.43 -9.03
N SER A 299 -15.94 -16.92 -8.65
CA SER A 299 -17.22 -16.27 -8.97
C SER A 299 -17.60 -15.14 -8.01
N ASP A 300 -16.83 -14.95 -6.94
CA ASP A 300 -16.97 -13.88 -5.94
C ASP A 300 -18.41 -13.63 -5.46
N PRO A 301 -19.16 -14.68 -5.09
CA PRO A 301 -20.61 -14.58 -4.92
C PRO A 301 -21.02 -13.77 -3.70
N ILE A 302 -20.12 -13.55 -2.71
CA ILE A 302 -20.39 -12.64 -1.59
C ILE A 302 -20.61 -11.20 -2.08
N PHE A 303 -19.87 -10.74 -3.09
CA PHE A 303 -19.97 -9.38 -3.63
C PHE A 303 -20.95 -9.28 -4.81
N LEU A 304 -21.04 -10.34 -5.61
CA LEU A 304 -21.73 -10.27 -6.90
C LEU A 304 -23.16 -10.80 -6.88
N SER A 305 -23.54 -11.58 -5.86
CA SER A 305 -24.89 -12.14 -5.77
C SER A 305 -25.86 -11.27 -4.98
N GLU A 306 -27.09 -11.17 -5.46
CA GLU A 306 -28.22 -10.59 -4.72
C GLU A 306 -28.74 -11.53 -3.62
N SER A 307 -28.42 -12.82 -3.70
CA SER A 307 -28.75 -13.80 -2.65
C SER A 307 -27.89 -13.52 -1.40
N PRO A 308 -28.49 -13.53 -0.21
CA PRO A 308 -27.74 -13.31 1.03
C PRO A 308 -26.85 -14.52 1.34
N HIS A 309 -25.62 -14.25 1.73
CA HIS A 309 -24.68 -15.28 2.19
C HIS A 309 -24.13 -14.84 3.54
N GLN A 310 -24.39 -15.61 4.59
CA GLN A 310 -23.96 -15.29 5.94
C GLN A 310 -22.99 -16.36 6.45
N PRO A 311 -21.86 -15.97 7.06
CA PRO A 311 -20.96 -16.93 7.69
C PRO A 311 -21.61 -17.53 8.95
N ALA A 312 -21.16 -18.71 9.35
CA ALA A 312 -21.61 -19.30 10.62
C ALA A 312 -21.12 -18.50 11.83
N GLN A 313 -19.98 -17.81 11.68
CA GLN A 313 -19.37 -16.94 12.68
C GLN A 313 -18.76 -15.73 11.98
N SER A 314 -19.00 -14.54 12.52
CA SER A 314 -18.37 -13.30 12.05
C SER A 314 -17.11 -13.02 12.87
N PRO A 315 -16.02 -12.51 12.26
CA PRO A 315 -14.84 -12.11 13.00
C PRO A 315 -15.15 -10.92 13.92
N THR A 316 -14.38 -10.78 15.00
CA THR A 316 -14.44 -9.56 15.82
C THR A 316 -14.01 -8.37 14.98
N PRO A 317 -14.81 -7.28 14.92
CA PRO A 317 -14.44 -6.07 14.18
C PRO A 317 -13.11 -5.49 14.66
N ILE A 318 -12.36 -4.87 13.75
CA ILE A 318 -11.15 -4.12 14.07
C ILE A 318 -11.42 -2.63 13.87
N THR A 319 -10.89 -1.80 14.75
CA THR A 319 -10.89 -0.35 14.60
C THR A 319 -9.48 0.18 14.39
N ILE A 320 -9.30 1.02 13.37
CA ILE A 320 -8.09 1.84 13.21
C ILE A 320 -8.49 3.30 13.42
N THR A 321 -7.86 3.94 14.42
CA THR A 321 -8.09 5.35 14.71
C THR A 321 -6.82 6.14 14.47
N ASN A 322 -6.91 7.23 13.71
CA ASN A 322 -5.87 8.23 13.59
C ASN A 322 -6.35 9.55 14.21
N ASN A 323 -5.64 9.99 15.24
CA ASN A 323 -5.90 11.27 15.90
C ASN A 323 -5.13 12.45 15.27
N GLY A 324 -4.32 12.19 14.24
CA GLY A 324 -3.66 13.18 13.37
C GLY A 324 -4.60 13.72 12.27
N SER A 325 -4.04 14.42 11.28
CA SER A 325 -4.79 15.01 10.16
C SER A 325 -5.19 13.92 9.17
N ASP A 326 -4.30 13.53 8.26
CA ASP A 326 -4.63 12.60 7.18
C ASP A 326 -4.18 11.17 7.49
N PHE A 327 -4.90 10.18 6.93
CA PHE A 327 -4.52 8.77 7.01
C PHE A 327 -4.58 8.11 5.64
N GLY A 328 -3.48 7.45 5.25
CA GLY A 328 -3.36 6.67 4.04
C GLY A 328 -3.02 5.21 4.31
N ILE A 329 -3.62 4.29 3.57
CA ILE A 329 -3.25 2.87 3.57
C ILE A 329 -3.17 2.33 2.13
N GLY A 330 -2.10 1.60 1.82
CA GLY A 330 -1.82 1.13 0.46
C GLY A 330 -1.15 -0.25 0.43
N SER A 331 -1.64 -1.13 -0.43
CA SER A 331 -1.02 -2.43 -0.73
C SER A 331 -0.69 -2.52 -2.22
N TYR A 332 0.44 -3.16 -2.53
CA TYR A 332 0.83 -3.43 -3.91
C TYR A 332 -0.03 -4.52 -4.56
N ASP A 333 -0.42 -5.54 -3.80
CA ASP A 333 -1.35 -6.55 -4.30
C ASP A 333 -2.79 -6.22 -3.89
N ARG A 334 -3.46 -7.10 -3.16
CA ARG A 334 -4.88 -7.01 -2.85
C ARG A 334 -5.06 -6.49 -1.43
N LEU A 335 -5.98 -5.54 -1.25
CA LEU A 335 -6.35 -5.03 0.06
C LEU A 335 -7.75 -5.51 0.45
N GLU A 336 -7.83 -6.27 1.54
CA GLU A 336 -9.10 -6.80 2.07
C GLU A 336 -9.46 -6.15 3.40
N LEU A 337 -10.53 -5.34 3.41
CA LEU A 337 -11.06 -4.68 4.59
C LEU A 337 -12.31 -5.44 5.07
N ILE A 338 -12.09 -6.45 5.90
CA ILE A 338 -13.17 -7.30 6.44
C ILE A 338 -13.47 -6.91 7.89
N ASP A 339 -14.73 -6.53 8.14
CA ASP A 339 -15.22 -6.05 9.44
C ASP A 339 -14.23 -5.07 10.08
N LEU A 340 -13.97 -3.98 9.34
CA LEU A 340 -12.96 -2.98 9.67
C LEU A 340 -13.60 -1.60 9.64
N ASP A 341 -13.42 -0.87 10.73
CA ASP A 341 -13.76 0.55 10.85
C ASP A 341 -12.48 1.38 10.89
N ILE A 342 -12.45 2.45 10.10
CA ILE A 342 -11.31 3.35 10.03
C ILE A 342 -11.80 4.77 10.28
N SER A 343 -11.13 5.50 11.18
CA SER A 343 -11.43 6.89 11.48
C SER A 343 -10.17 7.73 11.48
N THR A 344 -10.23 8.90 10.87
CA THR A 344 -9.19 9.93 10.88
C THR A 344 -9.82 11.32 10.97
N LYS A 345 -9.12 12.31 11.52
CA LYS A 345 -9.69 13.67 11.71
C LYS A 345 -9.66 14.55 10.45
N GLY A 346 -8.85 14.21 9.46
CA GLY A 346 -8.76 14.84 8.16
C GLY A 346 -9.18 13.87 7.07
N ASN A 347 -8.44 13.80 5.96
CA ASN A 347 -8.73 12.94 4.81
C ASN A 347 -8.31 11.49 5.03
N LEU A 348 -9.05 10.56 4.42
CA LEU A 348 -8.74 9.14 4.40
C LEU A 348 -8.48 8.66 2.97
N ALA A 349 -7.35 8.02 2.73
CA ALA A 349 -7.01 7.39 1.45
C ALA A 349 -6.75 5.89 1.64
N ILE A 350 -7.35 5.07 0.77
CA ILE A 350 -7.21 3.62 0.77
C ILE A 350 -6.95 3.17 -0.67
N GLY A 351 -5.84 2.48 -0.90
CA GLY A 351 -5.39 2.09 -2.23
C GLY A 351 -4.97 0.63 -2.32
N SER A 352 -5.21 0.02 -3.48
CA SER A 352 -4.61 -1.24 -3.89
C SER A 352 -4.18 -1.17 -5.35
N LEU A 353 -3.06 -1.83 -5.67
CA LEU A 353 -2.55 -1.96 -7.03
C LEU A 353 -3.14 -3.16 -7.80
N ASP A 354 -4.02 -3.93 -7.18
CA ASP A 354 -4.85 -4.95 -7.82
C ASP A 354 -6.33 -4.73 -7.49
N GLU A 355 -6.81 -5.28 -6.37
CA GLU A 355 -8.20 -5.25 -5.95
C GLU A 355 -8.37 -4.74 -4.52
N LEU A 356 -9.36 -3.87 -4.32
CA LEU A 356 -9.83 -3.45 -3.00
C LEU A 356 -11.16 -4.15 -2.69
N LYS A 357 -11.14 -5.11 -1.77
CA LYS A 357 -12.33 -5.81 -1.27
C LYS A 357 -12.73 -5.24 0.09
N ILE A 358 -13.98 -4.82 0.24
CA ILE A 358 -14.53 -4.30 1.50
C ILE A 358 -15.75 -5.13 1.86
N LEU A 359 -15.69 -5.88 2.95
CA LEU A 359 -16.76 -6.77 3.38
C LEU A 359 -17.14 -6.48 4.83
N SER A 360 -18.42 -6.28 5.09
CA SER A 360 -18.95 -6.45 6.45
C SER A 360 -19.82 -7.69 6.55
N THR A 361 -19.61 -8.47 7.60
CA THR A 361 -20.43 -9.63 7.98
C THR A 361 -21.22 -9.38 9.26
N ARG A 362 -21.30 -8.11 9.71
CA ARG A 362 -21.98 -7.69 10.94
C ARG A 362 -23.50 -7.55 10.83
N PHE A 363 -24.03 -7.54 9.62
CA PHE A 363 -25.46 -7.35 9.38
C PHE A 363 -26.09 -8.56 8.68
N ASP A 364 -27.42 -8.66 8.81
CA ASP A 364 -28.21 -9.73 8.21
C ASP A 364 -28.64 -9.32 6.78
N GLU A 365 -27.90 -9.81 5.78
CA GLU A 365 -28.17 -9.55 4.36
C GLU A 365 -29.54 -10.04 3.86
N SER A 366 -30.20 -10.93 4.62
CA SER A 366 -31.54 -11.41 4.24
C SER A 366 -32.63 -10.34 4.45
N LYS A 367 -32.33 -9.30 5.23
CA LYS A 367 -33.24 -8.18 5.45
C LYS A 367 -33.15 -7.20 4.29
N GLU A 368 -34.27 -7.02 3.59
CA GLU A 368 -34.38 -5.94 2.61
C GLU A 368 -34.35 -4.57 3.28
N PHE A 369 -33.60 -3.65 2.67
CA PHE A 369 -33.49 -2.29 3.18
C PHE A 369 -34.64 -1.43 2.67
N SER A 370 -35.13 -0.57 3.54
CA SER A 370 -36.14 0.44 3.24
C SER A 370 -35.81 1.71 4.00
N ASN A 371 -36.42 2.82 3.59
CA ASN A 371 -36.23 4.11 4.25
C ASN A 371 -36.60 4.09 5.74
N GLU A 372 -37.39 3.11 6.18
CA GLU A 372 -37.84 2.93 7.56
C GLU A 372 -36.84 2.14 8.42
N ASN A 373 -36.14 1.16 7.84
CA ASN A 373 -35.27 0.23 8.59
C ASN A 373 -33.77 0.43 8.32
N LEU A 374 -33.40 1.24 7.33
CA LEU A 374 -32.02 1.42 6.84
C LEU A 374 -31.02 1.65 7.98
N GLU A 375 -31.30 2.60 8.88
CA GLU A 375 -30.40 2.94 10.00
C GLU A 375 -30.27 1.83 11.04
N SER A 376 -31.31 1.01 11.21
CA SER A 376 -31.38 0.00 12.28
C SER A 376 -30.84 -1.37 11.88
N VAL A 377 -30.70 -1.62 10.58
CA VAL A 377 -30.31 -2.91 10.01
C VAL A 377 -28.88 -2.90 9.49
N LEU A 378 -28.32 -1.71 9.27
CA LEU A 378 -26.98 -1.51 8.74
C LEU A 378 -25.94 -1.39 9.86
N ASP A 379 -25.31 -2.51 10.20
CA ASP A 379 -24.02 -2.50 10.89
C ASP A 379 -22.93 -2.73 9.83
N LEU A 380 -22.39 -1.64 9.29
CA LEU A 380 -21.49 -1.63 8.13
C LEU A 380 -20.06 -1.32 8.56
N ASN A 381 -19.11 -1.71 7.71
CA ASN A 381 -17.77 -1.09 7.74
C ASN A 381 -17.92 0.41 7.58
N THR A 382 -17.34 1.17 8.49
CA THR A 382 -17.46 2.61 8.52
C THR A 382 -16.10 3.23 8.24
N LEU A 383 -16.02 3.93 7.11
CA LEU A 383 -14.87 4.77 6.77
C LEU A 383 -15.21 6.22 7.12
N SER A 384 -14.56 6.74 8.15
CA SER A 384 -14.79 8.09 8.66
C SER A 384 -13.57 8.97 8.41
N ALA A 385 -13.82 10.13 7.83
CA ALA A 385 -12.88 11.21 7.63
C ALA A 385 -13.51 12.48 8.20
N GLY A 386 -12.70 13.31 8.80
CA GLY A 386 -13.10 14.61 9.32
C GLY A 386 -13.51 14.69 10.77
N THR A 387 -13.74 15.94 11.18
CA THR A 387 -14.37 16.30 12.46
C THR A 387 -15.53 17.25 12.21
N ASP A 388 -16.53 17.24 13.10
CA ASP A 388 -17.77 18.01 13.00
C ASP A 388 -17.62 19.38 12.31
N GLY A 389 -18.00 19.46 11.04
CA GLY A 389 -18.06 20.71 10.27
C GLY A 389 -16.90 21.00 9.31
N GLN A 390 -15.96 20.08 9.10
CA GLN A 390 -14.91 20.19 8.07
C GLN A 390 -15.27 19.39 6.79
N ASP A 391 -14.73 19.82 5.65
CA ASP A 391 -14.98 19.23 4.32
C ASP A 391 -13.99 18.11 3.99
N ASP A 392 -13.99 17.06 4.81
CA ASP A 392 -13.02 15.97 4.65
C ASP A 392 -13.48 14.88 3.70
N ARG A 393 -12.48 14.21 3.12
CA ARG A 393 -12.64 13.40 1.90
C ARG A 393 -12.19 11.97 2.14
N VAL A 394 -12.89 11.03 1.51
CA VAL A 394 -12.48 9.62 1.45
C VAL A 394 -12.14 9.26 0.01
N PHE A 395 -10.92 8.77 -0.20
CA PHE A 395 -10.42 8.29 -1.48
C PHE A 395 -10.24 6.78 -1.44
N LEU A 396 -10.92 6.07 -2.33
CA LEU A 396 -10.80 4.64 -2.52
C LEU A 396 -10.26 4.40 -3.93
N TYR A 397 -9.15 3.69 -4.03
CA TYR A 397 -8.51 3.37 -5.28
C TYR A 397 -8.24 1.87 -5.38
N ALA A 398 -8.48 1.30 -6.56
CA ALA A 398 -7.92 0.01 -6.94
C ALA A 398 -7.51 0.04 -8.41
N HIS A 399 -6.44 -0.64 -8.80
CA HIS A 399 -6.08 -0.71 -10.22
C HIS A 399 -7.16 -1.45 -11.02
N ASN A 400 -7.59 -2.64 -10.58
CA ASN A 400 -8.53 -3.48 -11.31
C ASN A 400 -9.97 -3.33 -10.81
N ARG A 401 -10.19 -3.47 -9.50
CA ARG A 401 -11.56 -3.58 -8.99
C ARG A 401 -11.70 -3.07 -7.58
N ILE A 402 -12.76 -2.28 -7.35
CA ILE A 402 -13.29 -2.05 -6.00
C ILE A 402 -14.55 -2.90 -5.87
N ALA A 403 -14.58 -3.79 -4.88
CA ALA A 403 -15.73 -4.63 -4.55
C ALA A 403 -16.15 -4.34 -3.10
N ALA A 404 -17.29 -3.69 -2.92
CA ALA A 404 -17.80 -3.34 -1.61
C ALA A 404 -19.12 -4.08 -1.33
N ASN A 405 -19.15 -4.84 -0.24
CA ASN A 405 -20.34 -5.42 0.34
C ASN A 405 -20.45 -5.04 1.82
N GLY A 406 -21.32 -4.10 2.18
CA GLY A 406 -21.48 -3.65 3.56
C GLY A 406 -20.55 -2.50 3.94
N LEU A 407 -20.55 -1.43 3.14
CA LEU A 407 -19.72 -0.23 3.33
C LEU A 407 -20.60 1.01 3.61
N GLY A 408 -20.30 1.69 4.71
CA GLY A 408 -20.83 3.00 5.07
C GLY A 408 -19.70 4.00 5.29
N PHE A 409 -20.08 5.26 5.44
CA PHE A 409 -19.15 6.35 5.71
C PHE A 409 -19.61 7.15 6.93
N GLY A 410 -18.65 7.77 7.60
CA GLY A 410 -18.93 8.72 8.68
C GLY A 410 -19.86 9.85 8.22
N LYS A 411 -20.71 10.33 9.12
CA LYS A 411 -21.69 11.40 8.82
C LYS A 411 -21.05 12.72 8.35
N ASP A 412 -19.79 12.95 8.70
CA ASP A 412 -19.06 14.18 8.43
C ASP A 412 -18.27 14.11 7.11
N VAL A 413 -18.24 12.94 6.45
CA VAL A 413 -17.59 12.79 5.15
C VAL A 413 -18.36 13.57 4.08
N ARG A 414 -17.70 14.55 3.46
CA ARG A 414 -18.30 15.44 2.46
C ARG A 414 -18.03 15.03 1.04
N GLU A 415 -16.89 14.42 0.77
CA GLU A 415 -16.59 13.95 -0.58
C GLU A 415 -16.06 12.53 -0.56
N ILE A 416 -16.53 11.74 -1.51
CA ILE A 416 -16.18 10.33 -1.64
C ILE A 416 -15.77 10.08 -3.08
N TYR A 417 -14.53 9.65 -3.25
CA TYR A 417 -13.92 9.34 -4.53
C TYR A 417 -13.64 7.85 -4.60
N MET A 418 -14.15 7.18 -5.64
CA MET A 418 -13.84 5.77 -5.90
C MET A 418 -13.35 5.64 -7.34
N ASP A 419 -12.14 5.11 -7.54
CA ASP A 419 -11.50 4.98 -8.86
C ASP A 419 -10.93 3.57 -9.07
N ALA A 420 -11.46 2.83 -10.06
CA ALA A 420 -10.97 1.52 -10.49
C ALA A 420 -11.51 1.14 -11.88
N ILE A 421 -10.94 0.14 -12.58
CA ILE A 421 -11.54 -0.33 -13.86
C ILE A 421 -13.00 -0.71 -13.68
N THR A 422 -13.31 -1.49 -12.64
CA THR A 422 -14.68 -1.90 -12.28
C THR A 422 -14.98 -1.53 -10.83
N ILE A 423 -16.18 -1.01 -10.56
CA ILE A 423 -16.64 -0.75 -9.20
C ILE A 423 -17.93 -1.57 -9.00
N ASP A 424 -17.92 -2.53 -8.06
CA ASP A 424 -19.09 -3.32 -7.67
C ASP A 424 -19.55 -2.91 -6.27
N LEU A 425 -20.78 -2.43 -6.16
CA LEU A 425 -21.36 -1.93 -4.92
C LEU A 425 -22.58 -2.77 -4.53
N LYS A 426 -22.52 -3.35 -3.33
CA LYS A 426 -23.59 -4.12 -2.69
C LYS A 426 -23.70 -3.65 -1.23
N ASN A 427 -24.92 -3.42 -0.74
CA ASN A 427 -25.14 -2.99 0.65
C ASN A 427 -24.25 -1.78 1.03
N VAL A 428 -24.26 -0.72 0.21
CA VAL A 428 -23.42 0.47 0.38
C VAL A 428 -24.28 1.69 0.72
N LYS A 429 -23.85 2.50 1.69
CA LYS A 429 -24.56 3.70 2.09
C LYS A 429 -23.66 4.93 2.12
N PHE A 430 -23.92 5.85 1.19
CA PHE A 430 -23.33 7.18 1.18
C PHE A 430 -24.10 8.14 2.11
N PRO A 431 -23.44 9.08 2.82
CA PRO A 431 -24.09 10.09 3.63
C PRO A 431 -25.03 11.00 2.82
N ASP A 432 -26.04 11.58 3.47
CA ASP A 432 -27.03 12.41 2.76
C ASP A 432 -26.47 13.73 2.21
N ALA A 433 -25.39 14.23 2.83
CA ALA A 433 -24.75 15.50 2.52
C ALA A 433 -23.38 15.33 1.88
N SER A 434 -23.07 14.15 1.34
CA SER A 434 -21.82 13.89 0.62
C SER A 434 -21.97 14.11 -0.89
N GLN A 435 -20.88 14.46 -1.56
CA GLN A 435 -20.73 14.34 -3.01
C GLN A 435 -19.92 13.08 -3.34
N VAL A 436 -20.42 12.26 -4.25
CA VAL A 436 -19.80 10.99 -4.63
C VAL A 436 -19.34 11.04 -6.09
N LEU A 437 -18.07 10.77 -6.33
CA LEU A 437 -17.49 10.60 -7.66
C LEU A 437 -17.01 9.15 -7.84
N LEU A 438 -17.62 8.45 -8.79
CA LEU A 438 -17.29 7.08 -9.14
C LEU A 438 -16.65 7.07 -10.54
N LYS A 439 -15.38 6.66 -10.62
CA LYS A 439 -14.63 6.57 -11.87
C LYS A 439 -14.40 5.10 -12.23
N SER A 440 -14.93 4.71 -13.38
CA SER A 440 -14.75 3.39 -13.98
C SER A 440 -14.21 3.51 -15.39
N LYS A 441 -13.77 2.41 -16.00
CA LYS A 441 -13.24 2.43 -17.36
C LYS A 441 -14.19 3.08 -18.37
N ASP A 442 -15.45 2.66 -18.34
CA ASP A 442 -16.44 3.12 -19.32
C ASP A 442 -17.28 4.29 -18.78
N GLY A 443 -17.37 4.44 -17.46
CA GLY A 443 -18.11 5.54 -16.83
C GLY A 443 -19.61 5.44 -17.03
N TYR A 444 -20.20 4.25 -16.85
CA TYR A 444 -21.65 4.03 -16.92
C TYR A 444 -22.13 3.18 -15.74
N PRO A 445 -23.36 3.43 -15.23
CA PRO A 445 -23.98 2.58 -14.23
C PRO A 445 -24.58 1.29 -14.82
N THR A 446 -24.66 0.25 -14.00
CA THR A 446 -25.57 -0.90 -14.18
C THR A 446 -26.34 -1.13 -12.87
N PHE A 447 -27.48 -1.82 -12.95
CA PHE A 447 -28.37 -2.03 -11.80
C PHE A 447 -28.81 -3.50 -11.72
N GLY A 448 -28.51 -4.16 -10.60
CA GLY A 448 -28.80 -5.57 -10.36
C GLY A 448 -27.70 -6.53 -10.82
N GLU A 449 -27.65 -7.72 -10.20
CA GLU A 449 -26.66 -8.78 -10.46
C GLU A 449 -26.64 -9.18 -11.95
N SER A 450 -27.82 -9.37 -12.55
CA SER A 450 -27.92 -9.82 -13.94
C SER A 450 -27.42 -8.81 -14.99
N ALA A 451 -27.32 -7.53 -14.62
CA ALA A 451 -26.89 -6.46 -15.51
C ALA A 451 -25.42 -6.06 -15.31
N ARG A 452 -24.73 -6.66 -14.33
CA ARG A 452 -23.33 -6.38 -14.01
C ARG A 452 -22.43 -6.48 -15.25
N GLN A 453 -21.54 -5.52 -15.43
CA GLN A 453 -20.53 -5.52 -16.50
C GLN A 453 -19.16 -5.09 -15.98
N ILE A 454 -18.11 -5.75 -16.47
CA ILE A 454 -16.72 -5.32 -16.24
C ILE A 454 -16.51 -3.97 -16.93
N GLY A 455 -15.77 -3.06 -16.28
CA GLY A 455 -15.49 -1.72 -16.80
C GLY A 455 -16.49 -0.63 -16.35
N LYS A 456 -17.51 -1.00 -15.58
CA LYS A 456 -18.62 -0.12 -15.17
C LYS A 456 -18.71 0.04 -13.66
N VAL A 457 -19.60 0.95 -13.25
CA VAL A 457 -20.09 1.07 -11.87
C VAL A 457 -21.35 0.21 -11.75
N ASN A 458 -21.27 -0.90 -11.03
CA ASN A 458 -22.36 -1.85 -10.88
C ASN A 458 -23.02 -1.68 -9.50
N PHE A 459 -24.26 -1.18 -9.49
CA PHE A 459 -25.11 -1.13 -8.31
C PHE A 459 -25.84 -2.48 -8.18
N ILE A 460 -25.21 -3.43 -7.49
CA ILE A 460 -25.67 -4.82 -7.41
C ILE A 460 -26.95 -4.93 -6.58
N LYS A 461 -26.92 -4.45 -5.34
CA LYS A 461 -28.08 -4.51 -4.42
C LYS A 461 -27.91 -3.48 -3.32
N ASN A 462 -29.03 -2.90 -2.85
CA ASN A 462 -29.06 -2.14 -1.60
C ASN A 462 -28.01 -1.01 -1.52
N VAL A 463 -27.91 -0.19 -2.56
CA VAL A 463 -27.03 0.98 -2.57
C VAL A 463 -27.84 2.25 -2.37
N TYR A 464 -27.45 3.09 -1.41
CA TYR A 464 -28.20 4.26 -0.97
C TYR A 464 -27.33 5.51 -0.85
N HIS A 465 -27.94 6.67 -1.07
CA HIS A 465 -27.37 7.97 -0.74
C HIS A 465 -28.34 8.71 0.19
N GLY A 466 -27.94 8.84 1.45
CA GLY A 466 -28.85 9.17 2.54
C GLY A 466 -29.94 8.10 2.63
N LYS A 467 -31.18 8.50 2.36
CA LYS A 467 -32.36 7.61 2.33
C LYS A 467 -32.81 7.23 0.93
N ASP A 468 -32.14 7.69 -0.11
CA ASP A 468 -32.55 7.47 -1.50
C ASP A 468 -31.81 6.27 -2.09
N ALA A 469 -32.55 5.31 -2.62
CA ALA A 469 -31.97 4.16 -3.30
C ALA A 469 -31.37 4.57 -4.66
N LEU A 470 -30.14 4.13 -4.95
CA LEU A 470 -29.43 4.36 -6.22
C LEU A 470 -29.91 3.36 -7.27
N ASN A 471 -31.14 3.55 -7.73
CA ASN A 471 -31.70 2.87 -8.88
C ASN A 471 -31.68 3.77 -10.13
N GLN A 472 -32.14 3.27 -11.26
CA GLN A 472 -32.18 4.00 -12.53
C GLN A 472 -32.86 5.39 -12.43
N SER A 473 -33.91 5.54 -11.61
CA SER A 473 -34.64 6.80 -11.46
C SER A 473 -33.91 7.86 -10.62
N PHE A 474 -32.89 7.44 -9.86
CA PHE A 474 -32.01 8.37 -9.14
C PHE A 474 -31.13 9.19 -10.09
N PHE A 475 -30.85 8.65 -11.27
CA PHE A 475 -29.99 9.25 -12.28
C PHE A 475 -30.77 10.00 -13.36
N SER A 476 -30.09 10.93 -14.03
CA SER A 476 -30.63 11.70 -15.14
C SER A 476 -31.16 10.80 -16.26
N ASN A 477 -32.25 11.23 -16.89
CA ASN A 477 -32.90 10.49 -17.99
C ASN A 477 -32.11 10.52 -19.31
N ASP A 478 -30.89 11.07 -19.32
CA ASP A 478 -30.04 11.00 -20.49
C ASP A 478 -29.47 9.57 -20.64
N PRO A 479 -29.12 9.12 -21.86
CA PRO A 479 -28.68 7.75 -22.10
C PRO A 479 -27.44 7.31 -21.30
N THR A 480 -26.66 8.25 -20.75
CA THR A 480 -25.44 7.96 -20.02
C THR A 480 -25.65 7.78 -18.52
N MET A 481 -26.71 8.37 -17.95
CA MET A 481 -27.02 8.33 -16.51
C MET A 481 -25.82 8.68 -15.62
N ARG A 482 -24.94 9.59 -16.10
CA ARG A 482 -23.68 9.91 -15.43
C ARG A 482 -23.82 10.86 -14.26
N ASN A 483 -25.00 11.41 -14.03
CA ASN A 483 -25.27 12.38 -12.98
C ASN A 483 -26.59 12.04 -12.28
N SER A 484 -26.62 12.17 -10.96
CA SER A 484 -27.87 12.05 -10.21
C SER A 484 -28.80 13.24 -10.44
N ASN A 485 -30.10 12.99 -10.35
CA ASN A 485 -31.14 14.02 -10.28
C ASN A 485 -31.09 14.78 -8.93
N LYS A 486 -30.67 14.09 -7.86
CA LYS A 486 -30.39 14.71 -6.56
C LYS A 486 -29.12 15.55 -6.63
N SER A 487 -29.11 16.70 -5.96
CA SER A 487 -27.95 17.58 -5.84
C SER A 487 -27.58 17.83 -4.38
N VAL A 488 -26.29 17.96 -4.12
CA VAL A 488 -25.69 18.41 -2.86
C VAL A 488 -24.83 19.63 -3.22
N ASP A 489 -25.06 20.75 -2.54
CA ASP A 489 -24.32 22.02 -2.73
C ASP A 489 -24.23 22.49 -4.19
N GLY A 490 -25.34 22.33 -4.94
CA GLY A 490 -25.44 22.75 -6.33
C GLY A 490 -24.81 21.80 -7.35
N THR A 491 -24.17 20.72 -6.90
CA THR A 491 -23.58 19.67 -7.75
C THR A 491 -24.42 18.39 -7.67
N SER A 492 -24.47 17.57 -8.72
CA SER A 492 -25.10 16.24 -8.64
C SER A 492 -24.47 15.41 -7.51
N ALA A 493 -25.32 14.91 -6.61
CA ALA A 493 -24.93 14.13 -5.44
C ALA A 493 -24.06 12.92 -5.78
N VAL A 494 -24.36 12.24 -6.89
CA VAL A 494 -23.54 11.13 -7.42
C VAL A 494 -23.19 11.42 -8.87
N ARG A 495 -21.90 11.32 -9.19
CA ARG A 495 -21.33 11.51 -10.51
C ARG A 495 -20.56 10.27 -10.93
N ILE A 496 -20.79 9.80 -12.14
CA ILE A 496 -20.09 8.67 -12.75
C ILE A 496 -19.27 9.18 -13.94
N ARG A 497 -17.99 8.85 -14.01
CA ARG A 497 -17.09 9.31 -15.07
C ARG A 497 -16.23 8.16 -15.64
N PRO A 498 -15.87 8.22 -16.93
CA PRO A 498 -14.80 7.38 -17.46
C PRO A 498 -13.44 7.85 -16.93
N HIS A 499 -12.41 7.02 -17.08
CA HIS A 499 -11.02 7.47 -16.88
C HIS A 499 -10.57 8.44 -17.97
#